data_AF-A0A239QL62-F1
#
_entry.id   AF-A0A239QL62-F1
#
_cell.length_a   1.000
_cell.length_b   1.000
_cell.length_c   1.000
_cell.angle_alpha   90.00
_cell.angle_beta   90.00
_cell.angle_gamma   90.00
#
_symmetry.space_group_name_H-M   'P 1'
#
loop_
_entity.id
_entity.type
_entity.pdbx_description
1 polymer ?
#
loop_
_entity_poly.entity_id
_entity_poly.type
_entity_poly.pdbx_seq_one_letter_code
_entity_poly.pdbx_strand_id
1 'polypeptide(L)'
;MIGHKKQYRLWLTLLAALLTLTFLPFSALAQTGGTDEEPTEFLWSSQYPYLPYPRTFPQRGTTPEETQYRLPRLSDTELERIRELMTLARNVEGILVGIRSCANLTDNVRVGVYPLDPNDFDGETFYVILPDSMLSDEQMLSLIAGFKQLGIPFNPESLNERNCTRLSYWGGTRGLSPEEQERLTVQKARIVRGQLKRTDIKPESTCLTVKTLADINNVFCFYPYRSLSDDELAAFAMSDLTTWETSADLIEETALNNARGVLLLPEEMPVKDEKMTEVTNHWKTFDSKKLNEYEIFFDRPLSYTVGKNNSGKVADVLVWLYEEPGKTPETKGMCIRYILSGSSDTKCSESDWIASAEKWTKENLTLPEDKKPSNWTVHHVANGTVYLDAETEDWDFRLWVKQSNAQVSVCYIWSMMFR
;
A
#
# COMPACT_ATOMS: atom_id res chain seq x y z
N MET A 1 50.49 2.16 -71.31
CA MET A 1 49.69 0.91 -71.32
C MET A 1 48.58 1.05 -70.29
N ILE A 2 47.36 1.03 -70.80
CA ILE A 2 46.14 1.54 -70.18
C ILE A 2 45.45 0.34 -69.51
N GLY A 3 45.53 0.24 -68.18
CA GLY A 3 44.94 -0.90 -67.46
C GLY A 3 44.73 -0.68 -65.96
N HIS A 4 45.51 0.19 -65.29
CA HIS A 4 45.39 0.37 -63.83
C HIS A 4 44.59 1.59 -63.36
N LYS A 5 44.32 2.59 -64.21
CA LYS A 5 43.53 3.77 -63.83
C LYS A 5 42.01 3.53 -63.79
N LYS A 6 41.49 2.49 -64.45
CA LYS A 6 40.05 2.13 -64.42
C LYS A 6 39.67 1.30 -63.20
N GLN A 7 40.57 0.46 -62.67
CA GLN A 7 40.29 -0.33 -61.46
C GLN A 7 40.28 0.52 -60.19
N TYR A 8 41.17 1.51 -60.06
CA TYR A 8 41.19 2.39 -58.87
C TYR A 8 39.92 3.24 -58.74
N ARG A 9 39.35 3.71 -59.87
CA ARG A 9 38.07 4.43 -59.86
C ARG A 9 36.90 3.52 -59.50
N LEU A 10 36.91 2.26 -59.94
CA LEU A 10 35.87 1.29 -59.60
C LEU A 10 35.88 0.96 -58.10
N TRP A 11 37.08 0.78 -57.52
CA TRP A 11 37.25 0.53 -56.08
C TRP A 11 36.89 1.75 -55.23
N LEU A 12 37.23 2.97 -55.65
CA LEU A 12 36.81 4.20 -54.96
C LEU A 12 35.29 4.43 -55.02
N THR A 13 34.63 4.12 -56.14
CA THR A 13 33.16 4.17 -56.22
C THR A 13 32.49 3.05 -55.42
N LEU A 14 33.07 1.86 -55.35
CA LEU A 14 32.57 0.76 -54.50
C LEU A 14 32.75 1.09 -53.02
N LEU A 15 33.90 1.67 -52.63
CA LEU A 15 34.14 2.10 -51.24
C LEU A 15 33.24 3.28 -50.86
N ALA A 16 32.99 4.23 -51.78
CA ALA A 16 32.06 5.33 -51.56
C ALA A 16 30.60 4.85 -51.51
N ALA A 17 30.21 3.85 -52.30
CA ALA A 17 28.89 3.22 -52.24
C ALA A 17 28.69 2.38 -50.98
N LEU A 18 29.74 1.71 -50.49
CA LEU A 18 29.73 1.00 -49.21
C LEU A 18 29.69 1.97 -48.02
N LEU A 19 30.38 3.12 -48.10
CA LEU A 19 30.32 4.17 -47.09
C LEU A 19 28.96 4.89 -47.07
N THR A 20 28.32 5.12 -48.22
CA THR A 20 26.95 5.66 -48.23
C THR A 20 25.92 4.64 -47.76
N LEU A 21 26.14 3.34 -47.94
CA LEU A 21 25.30 2.28 -47.34
C LEU A 21 25.47 2.16 -45.82
N THR A 22 26.61 2.55 -45.23
CA THR A 22 26.79 2.63 -43.77
C THR A 22 26.34 3.94 -43.13
N PHE A 23 26.03 4.97 -43.94
CA PHE A 23 25.57 6.29 -43.48
C PHE A 23 24.13 6.64 -43.92
N LEU A 24 23.40 5.69 -44.50
CA LEU A 24 21.95 5.82 -44.61
C LEU A 24 21.34 5.65 -43.21
N PRO A 25 20.51 6.60 -42.74
CA PRO A 25 19.75 6.41 -41.52
C PRO A 25 18.84 5.19 -41.73
N PHE A 26 19.04 4.15 -40.92
CA PHE A 26 18.05 3.12 -40.67
C PHE A 26 16.81 3.79 -40.03
N SER A 27 15.99 4.42 -40.85
CA SER A 27 14.70 5.00 -40.45
C SER A 27 13.64 4.79 -41.54
N ALA A 28 13.80 3.72 -42.33
CA ALA A 28 12.77 3.18 -43.18
C ALA A 28 13.06 1.68 -43.35
N LEU A 29 12.13 0.84 -42.90
CA LEU A 29 12.10 -0.64 -42.99
C LEU A 29 12.84 -1.41 -41.88
N ALA A 30 12.32 -1.32 -40.65
CA ALA A 30 12.08 -2.47 -39.76
C ALA A 30 11.40 -2.01 -38.45
N GLN A 31 10.06 -1.90 -38.44
CA GLN A 31 9.29 -2.07 -37.21
C GLN A 31 7.83 -2.42 -37.54
N THR A 32 7.63 -3.63 -38.05
CA THR A 32 6.38 -4.35 -37.78
C THR A 32 6.58 -5.03 -36.44
N GLY A 33 6.03 -4.43 -35.39
CA GLY A 33 6.20 -4.84 -34.00
C GLY A 33 6.10 -3.61 -33.12
N GLY A 34 4.91 -3.37 -32.59
CA GLY A 34 4.60 -2.22 -31.74
C GLY A 34 5.60 -2.12 -30.59
N THR A 35 6.34 -1.02 -30.57
CA THR A 35 6.86 -0.48 -29.33
C THR A 35 5.74 0.36 -28.75
N ASP A 36 5.17 -0.14 -27.66
CA ASP A 36 4.48 0.67 -26.66
C ASP A 36 5.41 1.82 -26.26
N GLU A 37 5.26 2.96 -26.93
CA GLU A 37 5.70 4.22 -26.34
C GLU A 37 4.79 4.43 -25.13
N GLU A 38 5.27 4.04 -23.95
CA GLU A 38 4.68 4.43 -22.69
C GLU A 38 4.44 5.95 -22.75
N PRO A 39 3.19 6.40 -22.51
CA PRO A 39 2.88 7.81 -22.64
C PRO A 39 3.64 8.56 -21.55
N THR A 40 4.71 9.25 -21.93
CA THR A 40 5.46 10.27 -21.17
C THR A 40 4.77 10.73 -19.87
N GLU A 41 4.93 9.96 -18.81
CA GLU A 41 4.21 10.15 -17.53
C GLU A 41 4.81 11.28 -16.68
N PHE A 42 5.90 11.91 -17.10
CA PHE A 42 6.79 12.58 -16.15
C PHE A 42 6.98 14.10 -16.31
N LEU A 43 6.27 14.79 -17.21
CA LEU A 43 6.55 16.22 -17.48
C LEU A 43 5.38 17.20 -17.29
N TRP A 44 4.16 16.73 -17.04
CA TRP A 44 2.97 17.59 -17.13
C TRP A 44 2.29 17.91 -15.78
N SER A 45 2.74 17.30 -14.66
CA SER A 45 2.19 17.56 -13.32
C SER A 45 2.55 18.95 -12.75
N SER A 46 3.49 19.66 -13.37
CA SER A 46 4.01 20.94 -12.84
C SER A 46 3.31 22.20 -13.38
N GLN A 47 2.49 22.11 -14.43
CA GLN A 47 1.96 23.30 -15.10
C GLN A 47 0.52 23.68 -14.72
N TYR A 48 -0.33 22.75 -14.25
CA TYR A 48 -1.72 23.03 -13.90
C TYR A 48 -2.22 22.16 -12.72
N PRO A 49 -1.83 22.47 -11.46
CA PRO A 49 -2.16 21.63 -10.29
C PRO A 49 -3.65 21.63 -9.89
N TYR A 50 -4.44 22.57 -10.41
CA TYR A 50 -5.81 22.85 -9.95
C TYR A 50 -6.89 22.66 -11.03
N LEU A 51 -6.51 22.15 -12.20
CA LEU A 51 -7.44 21.76 -13.25
C LEU A 51 -7.12 20.32 -13.64
N PRO A 52 -8.13 19.46 -13.92
CA PRO A 52 -7.85 18.21 -14.61
C PRO A 52 -7.11 18.55 -15.91
N TYR A 53 -6.12 17.72 -16.27
CA TYR A 53 -5.27 17.92 -17.44
C TYR A 53 -6.07 18.50 -18.60
N PRO A 54 -5.65 19.62 -19.24
CA PRO A 54 -6.25 20.06 -20.49
C PRO A 54 -5.88 19.04 -21.56
N ARG A 55 -6.58 17.90 -21.56
CA ARG A 55 -6.56 16.96 -22.65
C ARG A 55 -7.49 17.56 -23.68
N THR A 56 -6.93 18.13 -24.74
CA THR A 56 -7.70 18.33 -25.97
C THR A 56 -8.15 16.96 -26.45
N PHE A 57 -9.34 16.55 -26.02
CA PHE A 57 -9.89 15.28 -26.42
C PHE A 57 -10.24 15.31 -27.89
N PRO A 58 -10.09 14.19 -28.60
CA PRO A 58 -10.58 14.08 -29.95
C PRO A 58 -12.07 14.44 -30.00
N GLN A 59 -12.46 15.12 -31.07
CA GLN A 59 -13.86 15.37 -31.35
C GLN A 59 -14.62 14.04 -31.42
N ARG A 60 -15.92 14.06 -31.10
CA ARG A 60 -16.75 12.85 -31.25
C ARG A 60 -16.73 12.40 -32.72
N GLY A 61 -16.77 11.09 -32.96
CA GLY A 61 -16.70 10.50 -34.29
C GLY A 61 -15.33 10.52 -34.97
N THR A 62 -14.28 11.10 -34.37
CA THR A 62 -12.94 11.14 -34.98
C THR A 62 -12.00 10.04 -34.47
N THR A 63 -12.48 9.15 -33.61
CA THR A 63 -11.67 8.20 -32.85
C THR A 63 -12.30 6.81 -32.89
N PRO A 64 -11.56 5.73 -33.19
CA PRO A 64 -12.11 4.37 -33.21
C PRO A 64 -12.77 4.00 -31.88
N GLU A 65 -13.92 3.31 -31.94
CA GLU A 65 -14.75 2.94 -30.78
C GLU A 65 -13.93 2.35 -29.63
N GLU A 66 -13.05 1.39 -29.93
CA GLU A 66 -12.20 0.70 -28.94
C GLU A 66 -11.32 1.64 -28.12
N THR A 67 -10.89 2.75 -28.73
CA THR A 67 -10.06 3.76 -28.07
C THR A 67 -10.87 4.79 -27.28
N GLN A 68 -12.19 4.87 -27.52
CA GLN A 68 -13.08 5.78 -26.80
C GLN A 68 -13.32 5.35 -25.34
N TYR A 69 -13.18 4.06 -25.02
CA TYR A 69 -13.31 3.55 -23.65
C TYR A 69 -12.17 3.98 -22.72
N ARG A 70 -11.20 4.75 -23.21
CA ARG A 70 -10.15 5.42 -22.41
C ARG A 70 -10.43 6.89 -22.16
N LEU A 71 -11.55 7.42 -22.68
CA LEU A 71 -11.92 8.83 -22.57
C LEU A 71 -12.93 9.03 -21.43
N PRO A 72 -12.90 10.17 -20.72
CA PRO A 72 -13.82 10.48 -19.62
C PRO A 72 -15.21 10.87 -20.15
N ARG A 73 -15.83 10.00 -20.94
CA ARG A 73 -17.16 10.18 -21.54
C ARG A 73 -17.73 8.83 -21.99
N LEU A 74 -19.02 8.82 -22.33
CA LEU A 74 -19.61 7.71 -23.07
C LEU A 74 -19.02 7.63 -24.48
N SER A 75 -18.78 6.41 -24.96
CA SER A 75 -18.46 6.17 -26.37
C SER A 75 -19.62 6.64 -27.25
N ASP A 76 -19.38 6.83 -28.54
CA ASP A 76 -20.41 7.28 -29.46
C ASP A 76 -21.56 6.25 -29.55
N THR A 77 -21.24 4.94 -29.52
CA THR A 77 -22.26 3.87 -29.48
C THR A 77 -23.06 3.88 -28.17
N GLU A 78 -22.41 4.06 -27.03
CA GLU A 78 -23.10 4.14 -25.74
C GLU A 78 -23.96 5.40 -25.62
N LEU A 79 -23.51 6.50 -26.22
CA LEU A 79 -24.23 7.76 -26.25
C LEU A 79 -25.55 7.64 -27.04
N GLU A 80 -25.54 6.92 -28.16
CA GLU A 80 -26.77 6.62 -28.91
C GLU A 80 -27.71 5.74 -28.08
N ARG A 81 -27.21 4.63 -27.52
CA ARG A 81 -28.00 3.70 -26.70
C ARG A 81 -28.60 4.36 -25.46
N ILE A 82 -27.83 5.19 -24.76
CA ILE A 82 -28.33 5.85 -23.54
C ILE A 82 -29.42 6.87 -23.87
N ARG A 83 -29.39 7.54 -25.03
CA ARG A 83 -30.48 8.44 -25.46
C ARG A 83 -31.78 7.68 -25.68
N GLU A 84 -31.71 6.49 -26.26
CA GLU A 84 -32.88 5.62 -26.43
C GLU A 84 -33.43 5.20 -25.06
N LEU A 85 -32.57 4.70 -24.17
CA LEU A 85 -32.95 4.29 -22.82
C LEU A 85 -33.49 5.47 -21.98
N MET A 86 -32.92 6.67 -22.08
CA MET A 86 -33.44 7.88 -21.43
C MET A 86 -34.80 8.30 -21.98
N THR A 87 -35.06 8.05 -23.27
CA THR A 87 -36.36 8.33 -23.89
C THR A 87 -37.40 7.32 -23.43
N LEU A 88 -37.04 6.04 -23.38
CA LEU A 88 -37.88 4.98 -22.79
C LEU A 88 -38.16 5.25 -21.31
N ALA A 89 -37.15 5.65 -20.53
CA ALA A 89 -37.25 6.01 -19.11
C ALA A 89 -38.22 7.16 -18.82
N ARG A 90 -38.42 8.07 -19.78
CA ARG A 90 -39.36 9.18 -19.70
C ARG A 90 -40.78 8.79 -20.12
N ASN A 91 -40.91 7.90 -21.10
CA ASN A 91 -42.19 7.60 -21.74
C ASN A 91 -42.89 6.34 -21.19
N VAL A 92 -42.14 5.42 -20.58
CA VAL A 92 -42.65 4.15 -20.05
C VAL A 92 -42.62 4.20 -18.54
N GLU A 93 -43.81 4.26 -17.94
CA GLU A 93 -43.94 4.22 -16.48
C GLU A 93 -43.44 2.88 -15.94
N GLY A 94 -42.71 2.92 -14.84
CA GLY A 94 -42.23 1.70 -14.18
C GLY A 94 -40.96 1.07 -14.76
N ILE A 95 -40.40 1.55 -15.87
CA ILE A 95 -39.19 0.95 -16.48
C ILE A 95 -37.94 0.99 -15.59
N LEU A 96 -37.88 1.94 -14.65
CA LEU A 96 -36.80 2.02 -13.65
C LEU A 96 -37.14 1.26 -12.34
N VAL A 97 -38.33 0.68 -12.22
CA VAL A 97 -38.73 -0.07 -11.02
C VAL A 97 -37.90 -1.34 -10.93
N GLY A 98 -37.23 -1.53 -9.78
CA GLY A 98 -36.35 -2.67 -9.56
C GLY A 98 -34.93 -2.51 -10.11
N ILE A 99 -34.65 -1.43 -10.88
CA ILE A 99 -33.29 -1.10 -11.29
C ILE A 99 -32.51 -0.55 -10.10
N ARG A 100 -31.41 -1.20 -9.75
CA ARG A 100 -30.51 -0.72 -8.70
C ARG A 100 -29.82 0.56 -9.16
N SER A 101 -29.98 1.64 -8.40
CA SER A 101 -29.29 2.91 -8.62
C SER A 101 -27.80 2.81 -8.28
N CYS A 102 -26.97 3.50 -9.06
CA CYS A 102 -25.54 3.67 -8.81
C CYS A 102 -25.18 4.97 -8.06
N ALA A 103 -26.16 5.66 -7.48
CA ALA A 103 -25.93 6.90 -6.73
C ALA A 103 -25.19 6.63 -5.42
N ASN A 104 -24.12 7.40 -5.15
CA ASN A 104 -23.36 7.40 -3.89
C ASN A 104 -22.89 6.02 -3.42
N LEU A 105 -22.62 5.10 -4.34
CA LEU A 105 -22.00 3.83 -3.98
C LEU A 105 -20.56 4.07 -3.54
N THR A 106 -20.15 3.59 -2.37
CA THR A 106 -18.78 3.83 -1.86
C THR A 106 -17.88 2.61 -1.95
N ASP A 107 -18.46 1.43 -2.17
CA ASP A 107 -17.74 0.16 -2.20
C ASP A 107 -18.11 -0.66 -3.43
N ASN A 108 -17.12 -1.38 -3.95
CA ASN A 108 -17.22 -2.19 -5.16
C ASN A 108 -17.89 -1.42 -6.32
N VAL A 109 -17.42 -0.20 -6.58
CA VAL A 109 -17.99 0.69 -7.59
C VAL A 109 -17.48 0.33 -8.98
N ARG A 110 -18.38 -0.10 -9.87
CA ARG A 110 -18.12 -0.25 -11.32
C ARG A 110 -18.70 0.88 -12.16
N VAL A 111 -19.89 1.35 -11.76
CA VAL A 111 -20.54 2.55 -12.28
C VAL A 111 -20.99 3.33 -11.05
N GLY A 112 -20.79 4.64 -11.04
CA GLY A 112 -21.16 5.48 -9.90
C GLY A 112 -21.50 6.90 -10.33
N VAL A 113 -22.47 7.51 -9.65
CA VAL A 113 -22.76 8.95 -9.76
C VAL A 113 -22.75 9.59 -8.38
N TYR A 114 -22.06 10.71 -8.27
CA TYR A 114 -21.84 11.42 -7.00
C TYR A 114 -22.19 12.89 -7.18
N PRO A 115 -22.98 13.50 -6.29
CA PRO A 115 -23.18 14.94 -6.29
C PRO A 115 -21.87 15.63 -5.87
N LEU A 116 -21.57 16.76 -6.49
CA LEU A 116 -20.42 17.61 -6.16
C LEU A 116 -20.89 18.97 -5.66
N ASP A 117 -20.09 19.61 -4.82
CA ASP A 117 -20.25 21.03 -4.51
C ASP A 117 -19.65 21.87 -5.65
N PRO A 118 -20.45 22.65 -6.39
CA PRO A 118 -19.94 23.45 -7.50
C PRO A 118 -18.88 24.49 -7.08
N ASN A 119 -18.82 24.90 -5.82
CA ASN A 119 -17.77 25.80 -5.34
C ASN A 119 -16.39 25.12 -5.29
N ASP A 120 -16.38 23.81 -5.06
CA ASP A 120 -15.17 23.01 -4.93
C ASP A 120 -14.74 22.40 -6.26
N PHE A 121 -15.66 22.25 -7.21
CA PHE A 121 -15.44 21.55 -8.48
C PHE A 121 -15.69 22.42 -9.72
N ASP A 122 -15.36 23.72 -9.64
CA ASP A 122 -15.40 24.67 -10.76
C ASP A 122 -16.75 24.68 -11.51
N GLY A 123 -17.85 24.69 -10.75
CA GLY A 123 -19.22 24.73 -11.26
C GLY A 123 -19.82 23.36 -11.61
N GLU A 124 -19.05 22.28 -11.59
CA GLU A 124 -19.57 20.93 -11.79
C GLU A 124 -20.44 20.51 -10.60
N THR A 125 -21.56 19.85 -10.89
CA THR A 125 -22.57 19.47 -9.87
C THR A 125 -22.62 17.96 -9.63
N PHE A 126 -21.89 17.19 -10.42
CA PHE A 126 -21.83 15.75 -10.29
C PHE A 126 -20.50 15.20 -10.82
N TYR A 127 -20.19 13.96 -10.45
CA TYR A 127 -19.10 13.18 -11.02
C TYR A 127 -19.59 11.78 -11.38
N VAL A 128 -19.12 11.24 -12.49
CA VAL A 128 -19.45 9.89 -12.98
C VAL A 128 -18.20 9.02 -13.04
N ILE A 129 -18.28 7.82 -12.48
CA ILE A 129 -17.29 6.77 -12.65
C ILE A 129 -17.84 5.74 -13.63
N LEU A 130 -17.09 5.47 -14.70
CA LEU A 130 -17.43 4.50 -15.74
C LEU A 130 -16.34 3.41 -15.85
N PRO A 131 -16.68 2.19 -16.33
CA PRO A 131 -15.71 1.14 -16.61
C PRO A 131 -14.92 1.40 -17.91
N ASP A 132 -13.79 0.70 -18.11
CA ASP A 132 -13.04 0.61 -19.40
C ASP A 132 -13.71 -0.28 -20.44
N SER A 133 -14.84 -0.86 -20.09
CA SER A 133 -15.63 -1.69 -20.97
C SER A 133 -16.88 -0.94 -21.38
N MET A 134 -17.48 -1.44 -22.47
CA MET A 134 -18.81 -1.02 -22.87
C MET A 134 -19.81 -1.26 -21.74
N LEU A 135 -20.63 -0.26 -21.44
CA LEU A 135 -21.74 -0.36 -20.50
C LEU A 135 -22.81 -1.32 -21.02
N SER A 136 -23.31 -2.19 -20.14
CA SER A 136 -24.53 -2.95 -20.38
C SER A 136 -25.77 -2.05 -20.30
N ASP A 137 -26.89 -2.49 -20.86
CA ASP A 137 -28.17 -1.74 -20.72
C ASP A 137 -28.56 -1.57 -19.25
N GLU A 138 -28.32 -2.59 -18.42
CA GLU A 138 -28.56 -2.52 -16.97
C GLU A 138 -27.71 -1.43 -16.31
N GLN A 139 -26.44 -1.31 -16.69
CA GLN A 139 -25.55 -0.27 -16.17
C GLN A 139 -25.97 1.13 -16.63
N MET A 140 -26.41 1.28 -17.89
CA MET A 140 -26.95 2.54 -18.39
C MET A 140 -28.26 2.93 -17.67
N LEU A 141 -29.16 1.96 -17.46
CA LEU A 141 -30.39 2.17 -16.69
C LEU A 141 -30.09 2.50 -15.22
N SER A 142 -29.07 1.87 -14.63
CA SER A 142 -28.58 2.16 -13.28
C SER A 142 -28.07 3.60 -13.16
N LEU A 143 -27.35 4.10 -14.18
CA LEU A 143 -26.89 5.49 -14.27
C LEU A 143 -28.07 6.46 -14.34
N ILE A 144 -29.05 6.19 -15.21
CA ILE A 144 -30.28 6.98 -15.32
C ILE A 144 -31.06 7.01 -14.00
N ALA A 145 -31.21 5.85 -13.34
CA ALA A 145 -31.83 5.74 -12.03
C ALA A 145 -31.07 6.53 -10.96
N GLY A 146 -29.74 6.54 -11.01
CA GLY A 146 -28.88 7.30 -10.12
C GLY A 146 -29.09 8.82 -10.22
N PHE A 147 -29.05 9.37 -11.43
CA PHE A 147 -29.34 10.78 -11.66
C PHE A 147 -30.76 11.17 -11.22
N LYS A 148 -31.76 10.31 -11.52
CA LYS A 148 -33.14 10.51 -11.07
C LYS A 148 -33.26 10.51 -9.55
N GLN A 149 -32.57 9.60 -8.85
CA GLN A 149 -32.55 9.54 -7.39
C GLN A 149 -31.92 10.79 -6.78
N LEU A 150 -30.84 11.30 -7.37
CA LEU A 150 -30.17 12.52 -6.91
C LEU A 150 -30.91 13.81 -7.27
N GLY A 151 -31.93 13.74 -8.14
CA GLY A 151 -32.65 14.91 -8.62
C GLY A 151 -31.80 15.81 -9.55
N ILE A 152 -30.74 15.28 -10.13
CA ILE A 152 -29.81 16.01 -11.00
C ILE A 152 -30.18 15.73 -12.47
N PRO A 153 -30.40 16.76 -13.32
CA PRO A 153 -30.61 16.56 -14.75
C PRO A 153 -29.38 15.90 -15.40
N PHE A 154 -29.59 14.75 -16.06
CA PHE A 154 -28.49 14.08 -16.75
C PHE A 154 -28.41 14.53 -18.21
N ASN A 155 -27.28 15.15 -18.58
CA ASN A 155 -26.88 15.34 -19.97
C ASN A 155 -25.65 14.46 -20.28
N PRO A 156 -25.81 13.33 -20.99
CA PRO A 156 -24.68 12.45 -21.29
C PRO A 156 -23.57 13.11 -22.14
N GLU A 157 -23.88 14.18 -22.88
CA GLU A 157 -22.91 14.91 -23.69
C GLU A 157 -22.03 15.86 -22.87
N SER A 158 -22.45 16.23 -21.65
CA SER A 158 -21.67 17.13 -20.78
C SER A 158 -20.55 16.40 -20.03
N LEU A 159 -20.44 15.08 -20.17
CA LEU A 159 -19.38 14.29 -19.58
C LEU A 159 -18.03 14.66 -20.18
N ASN A 160 -17.11 15.04 -19.30
CA ASN A 160 -15.77 15.49 -19.60
C ASN A 160 -14.82 15.12 -18.44
N GLU A 161 -13.54 15.46 -18.55
CA GLU A 161 -12.51 15.16 -17.56
C GLU A 161 -12.75 15.73 -16.15
N ARG A 162 -13.60 16.76 -16.02
CA ARG A 162 -13.93 17.40 -14.74
C ARG A 162 -15.03 16.67 -13.98
N ASN A 163 -15.90 15.96 -14.69
CA ASN A 163 -17.08 15.33 -14.10
C ASN A 163 -17.22 13.85 -14.46
N CYS A 164 -16.19 13.26 -15.07
CA CYS A 164 -16.21 11.87 -15.48
C CYS A 164 -14.80 11.27 -15.45
N THR A 165 -14.72 9.98 -15.12
CA THR A 165 -13.54 9.15 -15.40
C THR A 165 -13.94 7.81 -16.01
N ARG A 166 -13.05 7.25 -16.82
CA ARG A 166 -13.08 5.84 -17.25
C ARG A 166 -11.91 5.10 -16.66
N LEU A 167 -12.23 4.13 -15.82
CA LEU A 167 -11.37 3.64 -14.75
C LEU A 167 -10.77 4.72 -13.87
N SER A 168 -10.77 4.42 -12.59
CA SER A 168 -10.09 5.12 -11.52
C SER A 168 -8.55 5.07 -11.61
N TYR A 169 -7.96 4.95 -12.80
CA TYR A 169 -6.49 4.85 -13.00
C TYR A 169 -5.72 5.96 -12.29
N TRP A 170 -6.33 7.14 -12.14
CA TRP A 170 -5.66 8.34 -11.62
C TRP A 170 -5.81 8.57 -10.11
N GLY A 171 -6.39 7.63 -9.36
CA GLY A 171 -6.47 7.72 -7.88
C GLY A 171 -7.29 8.90 -7.33
N GLY A 172 -7.86 9.75 -8.20
CA GLY A 172 -8.74 10.84 -7.83
C GLY A 172 -9.15 11.74 -8.99
N THR A 173 -9.92 12.78 -8.66
CA THR A 173 -10.49 13.78 -9.60
C THR A 173 -9.44 14.74 -10.18
N ARG A 174 -8.30 14.90 -9.51
CA ARG A 174 -7.11 15.63 -9.96
C ARG A 174 -5.86 15.08 -9.28
N GLY A 175 -4.69 15.45 -9.79
CA GLY A 175 -3.42 15.27 -9.05
C GLY A 175 -3.28 16.28 -7.91
N LEU A 176 -2.47 15.93 -6.92
CA LEU A 176 -2.04 16.88 -5.88
C LEU A 176 -0.89 17.75 -6.39
N SER A 177 -0.86 19.01 -5.97
CA SER A 177 0.30 19.87 -6.22
C SER A 177 1.53 19.34 -5.46
N PRO A 178 2.77 19.69 -5.85
CA PRO A 178 3.96 19.29 -5.10
C PRO A 178 3.91 19.71 -3.62
N GLU A 179 3.36 20.90 -3.34
CA GLU A 179 3.15 21.41 -1.98
C GLU A 179 2.12 20.57 -1.20
N GLU A 180 0.98 20.26 -1.81
CA GLU A 180 -0.05 19.41 -1.21
C GLU A 180 0.47 17.98 -0.98
N GLN A 181 1.32 17.47 -1.86
CA GLN A 181 1.94 16.16 -1.72
C GLN A 181 2.93 16.10 -0.55
N GLU A 182 3.72 17.16 -0.35
CA GLU A 182 4.60 17.30 0.82
C GLU A 182 3.77 17.37 2.10
N ARG A 183 2.74 18.21 2.12
CA ARG A 183 1.82 18.35 3.27
C ARG A 183 1.07 17.05 3.56
N LEU A 184 0.61 16.32 2.53
CA LEU A 184 0.00 15.00 2.68
C LEU A 184 0.96 14.01 3.32
N THR A 185 2.23 14.01 2.91
CA THR A 185 3.27 13.15 3.49
C THR A 185 3.47 13.45 4.98
N VAL A 186 3.44 14.73 5.36
CA VAL A 186 3.48 15.15 6.76
C VAL A 186 2.24 14.67 7.51
N GLN A 187 1.03 14.81 6.97
CA GLN A 187 -0.18 14.31 7.63
C GLN A 187 -0.17 12.79 7.77
N LYS A 188 0.22 12.04 6.73
CA LYS A 188 0.41 10.58 6.80
C LYS A 188 1.37 10.20 7.93
N ALA A 189 2.52 10.86 8.03
CA ALA A 189 3.49 10.62 9.11
C ALA A 189 2.91 10.97 10.50
N ARG A 190 2.08 12.00 10.63
CA ARG A 190 1.39 12.33 11.89
C ARG A 190 0.35 11.29 12.27
N ILE A 191 -0.42 10.78 11.30
CA ILE A 191 -1.42 9.72 11.52
C ILE A 191 -0.74 8.43 11.95
N VAL A 192 0.30 8.00 11.22
CA VAL A 192 1.06 6.76 11.53
C VAL A 192 1.71 6.83 12.92
N ARG A 193 2.15 8.01 13.36
CA ARG A 193 2.73 8.23 14.70
C ARG A 193 1.69 8.50 15.80
N GLY A 194 0.40 8.33 15.53
CA GLY A 194 -0.68 8.57 16.50
C GLY A 194 -0.87 10.05 16.91
N GLN A 195 -0.19 10.98 16.25
CA GLN A 195 -0.22 12.43 16.54
C GLN A 195 -1.40 13.17 15.92
N LEU A 196 -2.16 12.48 15.05
CA LEU A 196 -3.35 13.02 14.40
C LEU A 196 -4.39 11.91 14.31
N LYS A 197 -5.48 12.07 15.06
CA LYS A 197 -6.60 11.13 15.13
C LYS A 197 -7.79 11.64 14.34
N ARG A 198 -8.71 10.75 13.99
CA ARG A 198 -9.91 11.11 13.21
C ARG A 198 -10.77 12.15 13.93
N THR A 199 -10.76 12.14 15.25
CA THR A 199 -11.44 13.13 16.11
C THR A 199 -10.83 14.52 16.05
N ASP A 200 -9.57 14.63 15.61
CA ASP A 200 -8.85 15.91 15.52
C ASP A 200 -9.11 16.61 14.17
N ILE A 201 -9.68 15.89 13.20
CA ILE A 201 -10.09 16.42 11.91
C ILE A 201 -11.47 17.06 12.08
N LYS A 202 -11.59 18.29 11.57
CA LYS A 202 -12.86 19.02 11.62
C LYS A 202 -13.95 18.28 10.83
N PRO A 203 -15.18 18.18 11.34
CA PRO A 203 -16.27 17.48 10.65
C PRO A 203 -16.53 18.00 9.25
N GLU A 204 -16.38 19.30 9.01
CA GLU A 204 -16.54 19.93 7.70
C GLU A 204 -15.47 19.54 6.67
N SER A 205 -14.33 18.97 7.10
CA SER A 205 -13.26 18.46 6.25
C SER A 205 -13.50 17.03 5.80
N THR A 206 -14.75 16.56 5.81
CA THR A 206 -15.13 15.26 5.24
C THR A 206 -14.75 15.16 3.78
N CYS A 207 -14.04 14.09 3.46
CA CYS A 207 -13.63 13.78 2.10
C CYS A 207 -14.48 12.62 1.54
N LEU A 208 -14.90 12.74 0.29
CA LEU A 208 -15.52 11.63 -0.42
C LEU A 208 -14.42 10.75 -1.04
N THR A 209 -14.48 9.46 -0.74
CA THR A 209 -13.61 8.44 -1.31
C THR A 209 -14.43 7.21 -1.69
N VAL A 210 -13.99 6.50 -2.72
CA VAL A 210 -14.73 5.33 -3.23
C VAL A 210 -13.77 4.19 -3.57
N LYS A 211 -14.18 2.97 -3.20
CA LYS A 211 -13.47 1.74 -3.56
C LYS A 211 -14.06 1.20 -4.86
N THR A 212 -13.29 1.22 -5.93
CA THR A 212 -13.74 0.76 -7.27
C THR A 212 -13.51 -0.73 -7.46
N LEU A 213 -14.32 -1.38 -8.31
CA LEU A 213 -14.18 -2.80 -8.65
C LEU A 213 -13.01 -3.07 -9.60
N ALA A 214 -12.23 -4.09 -9.22
CA ALA A 214 -11.28 -4.90 -9.98
C ALA A 214 -9.91 -4.29 -10.35
N ASP A 215 -8.89 -5.01 -9.87
CA ASP A 215 -7.47 -5.04 -10.25
C ASP A 215 -6.49 -4.03 -9.62
N ILE A 216 -6.97 -3.04 -8.88
CA ILE A 216 -6.07 -2.12 -8.15
C ILE A 216 -6.69 -1.83 -6.78
N ASN A 217 -5.99 -2.14 -5.69
CA ASN A 217 -6.36 -1.83 -4.30
C ASN A 217 -6.38 -0.31 -4.01
N ASN A 218 -6.71 0.52 -4.99
CA ASN A 218 -6.62 1.97 -4.91
C ASN A 218 -7.98 2.57 -4.57
N VAL A 219 -7.97 3.46 -3.59
CA VAL A 219 -9.09 4.34 -3.25
C VAL A 219 -9.11 5.49 -4.26
N PHE A 220 -10.26 5.76 -4.86
CA PHE A 220 -10.44 6.95 -5.70
C PHE A 220 -10.88 8.13 -4.83
N CYS A 221 -10.10 9.20 -4.84
CA CYS A 221 -10.29 10.38 -4.00
C CYS A 221 -10.92 11.56 -4.75
N PHE A 222 -11.99 12.13 -4.20
CA PHE A 222 -12.64 13.32 -4.76
C PHE A 222 -11.98 14.61 -4.27
N TYR A 223 -10.78 14.90 -4.77
CA TYR A 223 -10.08 16.15 -4.48
C TYR A 223 -10.80 17.36 -5.10
N PRO A 224 -11.22 18.36 -4.31
CA PRO A 224 -11.66 19.67 -4.82
C PRO A 224 -10.63 20.29 -5.75
N TYR A 225 -11.06 21.05 -6.75
CA TYR A 225 -10.18 21.76 -7.68
C TYR A 225 -9.52 23.00 -7.08
N ARG A 226 -9.94 23.42 -5.88
CA ARG A 226 -9.17 24.34 -5.04
C ARG A 226 -8.04 23.64 -4.28
N SER A 227 -7.17 24.44 -3.66
CA SER A 227 -6.17 23.93 -2.73
C SER A 227 -6.83 23.29 -1.49
N LEU A 228 -6.23 22.19 -1.05
CA LEU A 228 -6.64 21.43 0.13
C LEU A 228 -6.05 22.04 1.41
N SER A 229 -6.88 22.11 2.44
CA SER A 229 -6.46 22.35 3.81
C SER A 229 -5.75 21.12 4.40
N ASP A 230 -5.00 21.31 5.48
CA ASP A 230 -4.33 20.20 6.18
C ASP A 230 -5.33 19.19 6.77
N ASP A 231 -6.50 19.67 7.21
CA ASP A 231 -7.57 18.81 7.73
C ASP A 231 -8.15 17.92 6.62
N GLU A 232 -8.33 18.45 5.41
CA GLU A 232 -8.77 17.67 4.25
C GLU A 232 -7.68 16.68 3.78
N LEU A 233 -6.42 17.11 3.73
CA LEU A 233 -5.29 16.22 3.43
C LEU A 233 -5.21 15.08 4.45
N ALA A 234 -5.43 15.37 5.73
CA ALA A 234 -5.50 14.35 6.78
C ALA A 234 -6.68 13.39 6.59
N ALA A 235 -7.85 13.89 6.20
CA ALA A 235 -9.02 13.07 5.95
C ALA A 235 -8.84 12.14 4.74
N PHE A 236 -8.22 12.63 3.66
CA PHE A 236 -7.81 11.79 2.53
C PHE A 236 -6.72 10.78 2.93
N ALA A 237 -5.71 11.20 3.69
CA ALA A 237 -4.68 10.30 4.21
C ALA A 237 -5.27 9.18 5.06
N MET A 238 -6.21 9.48 5.96
CA MET A 238 -6.90 8.45 6.74
C MET A 238 -7.71 7.52 5.85
N SER A 239 -8.37 8.03 4.83
CA SER A 239 -9.16 7.23 3.87
C SER A 239 -8.27 6.30 3.04
N ASP A 240 -7.10 6.76 2.61
CA ASP A 240 -6.09 5.95 1.93
C ASP A 240 -5.50 4.86 2.87
N LEU A 241 -5.29 5.24 4.13
CA LEU A 241 -4.95 4.32 5.23
C LEU A 241 -6.13 3.47 5.71
N THR A 242 -7.36 3.61 5.19
CA THR A 242 -8.46 2.66 5.51
C THR A 242 -8.30 1.28 4.83
N THR A 243 -7.09 1.01 4.35
CA THR A 243 -6.53 -0.33 4.15
C THR A 243 -6.06 -1.00 5.46
N TRP A 244 -6.01 -0.26 6.56
CA TRP A 244 -5.67 -0.77 7.89
C TRP A 244 -6.96 -1.28 8.55
N GLU A 245 -7.07 -2.60 8.77
CA GLU A 245 -8.19 -3.16 9.54
C GLU A 245 -8.15 -2.71 11.01
N THR A 246 -6.94 -2.52 11.54
CA THR A 246 -6.69 -2.03 12.90
C THR A 246 -5.74 -0.82 12.90
N SER A 247 -6.01 0.19 13.75
CA SER A 247 -5.19 1.40 13.87
C SER A 247 -3.77 1.09 14.38
N ALA A 248 -2.76 1.82 13.87
CA ALA A 248 -1.37 1.76 14.32
C ALA A 248 -1.20 1.74 15.85
N ASP A 249 -1.87 2.67 16.53
CA ASP A 249 -1.84 2.79 17.99
C ASP A 249 -2.26 1.49 18.69
N LEU A 250 -3.29 0.81 18.17
CA LEU A 250 -3.79 -0.45 18.74
C LEU A 250 -2.83 -1.61 18.44
N ILE A 251 -2.18 -1.63 17.27
CA ILE A 251 -1.15 -2.63 16.94
C ILE A 251 0.05 -2.47 17.86
N GLU A 252 0.52 -1.24 18.06
CA GLU A 252 1.61 -0.93 18.98
C GLU A 252 1.25 -1.30 20.42
N GLU A 253 0.08 -0.85 20.90
CA GLU A 253 -0.41 -1.15 22.24
C GLU A 253 -0.54 -2.67 22.45
N THR A 254 -1.08 -3.39 21.47
CA THR A 254 -1.23 -4.85 21.51
C THR A 254 0.15 -5.53 21.54
N ALA A 255 1.08 -5.13 20.67
CA ALA A 255 2.44 -5.67 20.66
C ALA A 255 3.14 -5.46 22.01
N LEU A 256 3.06 -4.26 22.56
CA LEU A 256 3.70 -3.92 23.83
C LEU A 256 3.04 -4.64 25.01
N ASN A 257 1.72 -4.67 25.08
CA ASN A 257 0.98 -5.37 26.13
C ASN A 257 1.23 -6.88 26.09
N ASN A 258 1.22 -7.49 24.91
CA ASN A 258 1.49 -8.91 24.75
C ASN A 258 2.96 -9.23 25.11
N ALA A 259 3.91 -8.39 24.67
CA ALA A 259 5.31 -8.54 25.07
C ALA A 259 5.49 -8.41 26.59
N ARG A 260 4.86 -7.43 27.25
CA ARG A 260 4.88 -7.27 28.72
C ARG A 260 4.18 -8.41 29.47
N GLY A 261 3.18 -9.03 28.85
CA GLY A 261 2.50 -10.21 29.38
C GLY A 261 3.39 -11.46 29.45
N VAL A 262 4.47 -11.49 28.67
CA VAL A 262 5.44 -12.61 28.65
C VAL A 262 6.78 -12.22 29.27
N LEU A 263 7.22 -10.96 29.10
CA LEU A 263 8.56 -10.47 29.43
C LEU A 263 8.53 -9.28 30.38
N LEU A 264 9.53 -9.24 31.26
CA LEU A 264 9.88 -8.07 32.05
C LEU A 264 10.63 -7.07 31.16
N LEU A 265 9.89 -6.19 30.50
CA LEU A 265 10.44 -5.12 29.68
C LEU A 265 10.81 -3.89 30.53
N PRO A 266 11.87 -3.14 30.16
CA PRO A 266 12.16 -1.82 30.74
C PRO A 266 10.95 -0.86 30.63
N GLU A 267 10.85 0.09 31.55
CA GLU A 267 9.78 1.11 31.53
C GLU A 267 9.78 1.93 30.23
N GLU A 268 10.97 2.29 29.74
CA GLU A 268 11.15 3.01 28.48
C GLU A 268 11.77 2.10 27.41
N MET A 269 10.94 1.64 26.47
CA MET A 269 11.36 1.02 25.21
C MET A 269 10.56 1.61 24.05
N PRO A 270 10.98 2.76 23.49
CA PRO A 270 10.30 3.36 22.35
C PRO A 270 10.35 2.44 21.13
N VAL A 271 9.30 2.50 20.32
CA VAL A 271 9.28 1.87 19.00
C VAL A 271 10.28 2.56 18.08
N LYS A 272 11.06 1.78 17.31
CA LYS A 272 11.92 2.31 16.26
C LYS A 272 11.21 2.20 14.91
N ASP A 273 10.87 3.37 14.37
CA ASP A 273 10.00 3.64 13.22
C ASP A 273 10.45 3.02 11.87
N GLU A 274 11.61 2.38 11.80
CA GLU A 274 12.19 1.91 10.53
C GLU A 274 11.49 0.66 9.95
N LYS A 275 10.54 0.04 10.67
CA LYS A 275 9.86 -1.20 10.27
C LYS A 275 8.35 -1.30 10.54
N MET A 276 7.68 -0.19 10.88
CA MET A 276 6.23 -0.04 10.63
C MET A 276 5.96 0.17 9.13
N THR A 277 6.77 -0.49 8.30
CA THR A 277 6.57 -0.61 6.87
C THR A 277 5.84 -1.93 6.69
N GLU A 278 4.82 -1.92 5.87
CA GLU A 278 4.34 -3.11 5.18
C GLU A 278 5.55 -3.73 4.44
N VAL A 279 6.42 -4.45 5.14
CA VAL A 279 7.42 -5.30 4.50
C VAL A 279 6.65 -6.53 4.10
N THR A 280 6.06 -6.39 2.91
CA THR A 280 5.36 -7.41 2.14
C THR A 280 4.16 -8.00 2.87
N ASN A 281 2.98 -7.61 2.41
CA ASN A 281 1.76 -8.40 2.40
C ASN A 281 2.03 -9.78 1.75
N HIS A 282 2.78 -10.64 2.44
CA HIS A 282 2.82 -12.05 2.14
C HIS A 282 1.54 -12.60 2.71
N TRP A 283 0.49 -12.65 1.89
CA TRP A 283 -0.65 -13.52 2.12
C TRP A 283 -0.11 -14.93 2.34
N LYS A 284 0.19 -15.28 3.58
CA LYS A 284 0.51 -16.65 3.96
C LYS A 284 -0.82 -17.29 4.30
N THR A 285 -1.17 -18.28 3.51
CA THR A 285 -2.24 -19.19 3.85
C THR A 285 -1.79 -19.97 5.09
N PHE A 286 -2.23 -19.55 6.28
CA PHE A 286 -2.17 -20.39 7.47
C PHE A 286 -3.56 -20.98 7.66
N ASP A 287 -3.66 -22.31 7.63
CA ASP A 287 -4.92 -23.05 7.78
C ASP A 287 -6.08 -22.53 6.88
N SER A 288 -5.80 -22.26 5.60
CA SER A 288 -6.78 -21.75 4.62
C SER A 288 -7.32 -20.33 4.87
N LYS A 289 -6.81 -19.61 5.87
CA LYS A 289 -7.20 -18.23 6.20
C LYS A 289 -6.22 -17.20 5.66
N LYS A 290 -6.75 -16.01 5.35
CA LYS A 290 -5.97 -14.82 5.00
C LYS A 290 -5.68 -14.01 6.27
N LEU A 291 -4.40 -13.72 6.53
CA LEU A 291 -3.94 -13.00 7.73
C LEU A 291 -3.04 -11.82 7.31
N ASN A 292 -3.15 -10.70 8.01
CA ASN A 292 -2.16 -9.60 7.95
C ASN A 292 -1.03 -9.88 8.95
N GLU A 293 0.24 -9.70 8.55
CA GLU A 293 1.41 -9.82 9.44
C GLU A 293 1.97 -8.44 9.80
N TYR A 294 2.22 -8.20 11.08
CA TYR A 294 2.88 -6.99 11.55
C TYR A 294 4.19 -7.31 12.27
N GLU A 295 5.24 -6.53 12.00
CA GLU A 295 6.53 -6.60 12.68
C GLU A 295 6.77 -5.31 13.47
N ILE A 296 6.77 -5.38 14.81
CA ILE A 296 6.96 -4.21 15.68
C ILE A 296 8.29 -4.30 16.41
N PHE A 297 9.11 -3.26 16.29
CA PHE A 297 10.45 -3.22 16.87
C PHE A 297 10.56 -2.19 17.99
N PHE A 298 10.87 -2.65 19.20
CA PHE A 298 11.13 -1.84 20.38
C PHE A 298 12.62 -1.78 20.66
N ASP A 299 13.20 -0.59 20.78
CA ASP A 299 14.63 -0.40 21.03
C ASP A 299 14.82 0.30 22.38
N ARG A 300 15.94 0.01 23.05
CA ARG A 300 16.35 0.78 24.22
C ARG A 300 17.08 2.05 23.76
N PRO A 301 16.76 3.24 24.30
CA PRO A 301 17.40 4.48 23.86
C PRO A 301 18.94 4.42 23.97
N LEU A 302 19.64 4.73 22.87
CA LEU A 302 21.10 4.69 22.71
C LEU A 302 21.89 5.64 23.61
N SER A 303 21.23 6.43 24.47
CA SER A 303 21.91 7.33 25.42
C SER A 303 22.71 6.60 26.51
N TYR A 304 22.55 5.27 26.63
CA TYR A 304 23.34 4.45 27.53
C TYR A 304 24.66 4.03 26.89
N THR A 305 25.75 4.65 27.34
CA THR A 305 27.11 4.22 27.05
C THR A 305 27.22 2.71 27.27
N VAL A 306 27.75 1.95 26.30
CA VAL A 306 28.05 0.51 26.38
C VAL A 306 29.19 0.30 27.39
N GLY A 307 28.91 0.53 28.66
CA GLY A 307 29.78 0.21 29.78
C GLY A 307 29.53 -1.23 30.24
N LYS A 308 30.53 -1.81 30.93
CA LYS A 308 30.43 -3.16 31.54
C LYS A 308 29.21 -3.36 32.46
N ASN A 309 28.56 -2.27 32.90
CA ASN A 309 27.42 -2.29 33.83
C ASN A 309 26.06 -2.54 33.15
N ASN A 310 26.01 -2.66 31.81
CA ASN A 310 24.78 -2.87 31.06
C ASN A 310 24.67 -4.24 30.39
N SER A 311 25.68 -5.11 30.56
CA SER A 311 25.66 -6.44 29.99
C SER A 311 24.54 -7.29 30.61
N GLY A 312 23.90 -8.12 29.79
CA GLY A 312 22.75 -8.96 30.19
C GLY A 312 21.42 -8.22 30.26
N LYS A 313 21.36 -6.91 29.96
CA LYS A 313 20.10 -6.19 29.82
C LYS A 313 19.53 -6.34 28.40
N VAL A 314 18.19 -6.28 28.28
CA VAL A 314 17.50 -6.21 26.99
C VAL A 314 18.03 -5.00 26.21
N ALA A 315 18.46 -5.26 24.97
CA ALA A 315 18.85 -4.28 23.98
C ALA A 315 17.62 -3.84 23.17
N ASP A 316 16.91 -4.82 22.61
CA ASP A 316 15.75 -4.59 21.76
C ASP A 316 14.84 -5.82 21.71
N VAL A 317 13.60 -5.61 21.26
CA VAL A 317 12.57 -6.64 21.10
C VAL A 317 11.86 -6.44 19.77
N LEU A 318 11.76 -7.52 18.99
CA LEU A 318 10.91 -7.61 17.80
C LEU A 318 9.69 -8.45 18.14
N VAL A 319 8.48 -7.98 17.83
CA VAL A 319 7.21 -8.69 18.02
C VAL A 319 6.56 -8.93 16.67
N TRP A 320 6.12 -10.16 16.43
CA TRP A 320 5.33 -10.55 15.27
C TRP A 320 3.86 -10.71 15.66
N LEU A 321 2.96 -10.01 14.98
CA LEU A 321 1.52 -10.11 15.16
C LEU A 321 0.86 -10.65 13.88
N TYR A 322 -0.25 -11.38 14.06
CA TYR A 322 -1.17 -11.76 12.99
C TYR A 322 -2.57 -11.22 13.25
N GLU A 323 -3.22 -10.70 12.22
CA GLU A 323 -4.62 -10.26 12.28
C GLU A 323 -5.46 -10.99 11.24
N GLU A 324 -6.55 -11.62 11.70
CA GLU A 324 -7.65 -12.05 10.84
C GLU A 324 -8.60 -10.87 10.58
N PRO A 325 -9.16 -10.73 9.36
CA PRO A 325 -10.15 -9.70 9.06
C PRO A 325 -11.28 -9.57 10.08
N GLY A 326 -11.39 -8.39 10.68
CA GLY A 326 -12.40 -8.06 11.69
C GLY A 326 -12.12 -8.59 13.10
N LYS A 327 -10.89 -9.04 13.39
CA LYS A 327 -10.45 -9.47 14.73
C LYS A 327 -9.29 -8.61 15.24
N THR A 328 -9.03 -8.72 16.54
CA THR A 328 -7.86 -8.07 17.15
C THR A 328 -6.58 -8.83 16.75
N PRO A 329 -5.45 -8.13 16.50
CA PRO A 329 -4.17 -8.78 16.26
C PRO A 329 -3.73 -9.68 17.42
N GLU A 330 -3.15 -10.83 17.11
CA GLU A 330 -2.64 -11.82 18.05
C GLU A 330 -1.14 -12.02 17.90
N THR A 331 -0.42 -12.26 19.00
CA THR A 331 1.04 -12.46 18.96
C THR A 331 1.41 -13.84 18.47
N LYS A 332 2.05 -13.88 17.31
CA LYS A 332 2.70 -15.06 16.73
C LYS A 332 3.98 -15.41 17.46
N GLY A 333 4.78 -14.40 17.82
CA GLY A 333 6.02 -14.60 18.54
C GLY A 333 6.79 -13.31 18.77
N MET A 334 7.96 -13.44 19.37
CA MET A 334 8.87 -12.33 19.65
C MET A 334 10.33 -12.78 19.66
N CYS A 335 11.23 -11.85 19.34
CA CYS A 335 12.68 -12.02 19.44
C CYS A 335 13.25 -10.94 20.35
N ILE A 336 13.95 -11.36 21.40
CA ILE A 336 14.59 -10.48 22.37
C ILE A 336 16.10 -10.57 22.19
N ARG A 337 16.76 -9.42 22.03
CA ARG A 337 18.22 -9.35 21.94
C ARG A 337 18.78 -8.64 23.17
N TYR A 338 19.95 -9.09 23.62
CA TYR A 338 20.58 -8.62 24.85
C TYR A 338 21.93 -7.95 24.58
N ILE A 339 22.26 -6.97 25.41
CA ILE A 339 23.58 -6.33 25.40
C ILE A 339 24.62 -7.31 25.91
N LEU A 340 25.57 -7.66 25.06
CA LEU A 340 26.63 -8.61 25.39
C LEU A 340 27.83 -7.93 26.06
N SER A 341 28.43 -8.62 27.02
CA SER A 341 29.79 -8.30 27.48
C SER A 341 30.84 -8.94 26.57
N GLY A 342 32.07 -8.43 26.63
CA GLY A 342 33.21 -9.05 25.97
C GLY A 342 33.42 -10.51 26.40
N SER A 343 34.04 -11.30 25.53
CA SER A 343 34.32 -12.72 25.76
C SER A 343 35.26 -12.95 26.95
N SER A 344 34.98 -13.98 27.74
CA SER A 344 35.94 -14.60 28.67
C SER A 344 36.67 -15.76 27.99
N ASP A 345 37.87 -16.09 28.47
CA ASP A 345 38.64 -17.25 28.00
C ASP A 345 38.20 -18.58 28.65
N THR A 346 37.35 -18.50 29.68
CA THR A 346 36.80 -19.67 30.37
C THR A 346 35.74 -20.34 29.49
N LYS A 347 35.62 -21.66 29.51
CA LYS A 347 34.52 -22.39 28.85
C LYS A 347 33.51 -22.84 29.90
N CYS A 348 32.25 -22.53 29.68
CA CYS A 348 31.15 -23.02 30.51
C CYS A 348 30.79 -24.46 30.12
N SER A 349 30.24 -25.19 31.08
CA SER A 349 29.70 -26.53 30.94
C SER A 349 28.21 -26.51 30.56
N GLU A 350 27.66 -27.66 30.19
CA GLU A 350 26.23 -27.81 29.89
C GLU A 350 25.34 -27.41 31.08
N SER A 351 25.73 -27.79 32.30
CA SER A 351 25.02 -27.39 33.52
C SER A 351 25.04 -25.88 33.74
N ASP A 352 26.11 -25.18 33.34
CA ASP A 352 26.16 -23.72 33.45
C ASP A 352 25.20 -23.05 32.45
N TRP A 353 25.05 -23.61 31.25
CA TRP A 353 24.12 -23.09 30.24
C TRP A 353 22.67 -23.29 30.65
N ILE A 354 22.32 -24.48 31.16
CA ILE A 354 20.98 -24.78 31.68
C ILE A 354 20.68 -23.89 32.89
N ALA A 355 21.61 -23.77 33.85
CA ALA A 355 21.43 -22.89 35.00
C ALA A 355 21.23 -21.42 34.59
N SER A 356 21.92 -20.96 33.54
CA SER A 356 21.72 -19.63 32.98
C SER A 356 20.34 -19.46 32.35
N ALA A 357 19.85 -20.47 31.63
CA ALA A 357 18.51 -20.46 31.03
C ALA A 357 17.39 -20.47 32.09
N GLU A 358 17.54 -21.26 33.15
CA GLU A 358 16.62 -21.26 34.30
C GLU A 358 16.63 -19.92 35.05
N LYS A 359 17.83 -19.35 35.25
CA LYS A 359 17.98 -18.03 35.87
C LYS A 359 17.30 -16.96 35.00
N TRP A 360 17.57 -16.97 33.69
CA TRP A 360 16.95 -16.06 32.73
C TRP A 360 15.43 -16.15 32.78
N THR A 361 14.89 -17.37 32.80
CA THR A 361 13.45 -17.64 32.90
C THR A 361 12.83 -17.00 34.13
N LYS A 362 13.49 -17.13 35.29
CA LYS A 362 13.02 -16.54 36.55
C LYS A 362 13.09 -15.01 36.55
N GLU A 363 14.15 -14.46 35.99
CA GLU A 363 14.45 -13.02 36.07
C GLU A 363 13.80 -12.18 34.96
N ASN A 364 13.41 -12.79 33.83
CA ASN A 364 12.96 -12.04 32.65
C ASN A 364 11.54 -12.40 32.20
N LEU A 365 10.94 -13.51 32.64
CA LEU A 365 9.55 -13.83 32.27
C LEU A 365 8.56 -13.36 33.33
N THR A 366 7.48 -12.72 32.89
CA THR A 366 6.32 -12.34 33.71
C THR A 366 5.27 -13.45 33.83
N LEU A 367 5.46 -14.57 33.12
CA LEU A 367 4.56 -15.71 33.15
C LEU A 367 4.39 -16.29 34.57
N PRO A 368 3.22 -16.90 34.89
CA PRO A 368 3.06 -17.73 36.08
C PRO A 368 4.10 -18.85 36.15
N GLU A 369 4.52 -19.27 37.35
CA GLU A 369 5.58 -20.29 37.53
C GLU A 369 5.26 -21.63 36.86
N ASP A 370 3.98 -22.02 36.81
CA ASP A 370 3.49 -23.22 36.11
C ASP A 370 3.53 -23.10 34.58
N LYS A 371 3.66 -21.88 34.05
CA LYS A 371 3.81 -21.57 32.63
C LYS A 371 5.24 -21.18 32.23
N LYS A 372 6.20 -21.24 33.16
CA LYS A 372 7.61 -20.99 32.85
C LYS A 372 8.30 -22.29 32.40
N PRO A 373 9.21 -22.23 31.41
CA PRO A 373 9.97 -23.40 31.00
C PRO A 373 10.90 -23.90 32.12
N SER A 374 10.85 -25.20 32.39
CA SER A 374 11.68 -25.84 33.44
C SER A 374 12.54 -27.01 32.93
N ASN A 375 12.46 -27.32 31.63
CA ASN A 375 13.04 -28.51 30.99
C ASN A 375 13.91 -28.14 29.77
N TRP A 376 14.91 -27.30 30.00
CA TRP A 376 15.80 -26.84 28.94
C TRP A 376 16.63 -27.99 28.35
N THR A 377 16.59 -28.15 27.03
CA THR A 377 17.40 -29.13 26.28
C THR A 377 18.46 -28.41 25.46
N VAL A 378 19.69 -28.94 25.44
CA VAL A 378 20.81 -28.36 24.70
C VAL A 378 20.96 -29.08 23.37
N HIS A 379 20.85 -28.35 22.25
CA HIS A 379 20.86 -28.95 20.92
C HIS A 379 22.12 -28.69 20.10
N HIS A 380 22.67 -27.47 20.15
CA HIS A 380 23.70 -27.08 19.19
C HIS A 380 24.74 -26.11 19.76
N VAL A 381 26.02 -26.38 19.47
CA VAL A 381 27.17 -25.52 19.80
C VAL A 381 27.84 -25.10 18.49
N ALA A 382 27.63 -23.85 18.05
CA ALA A 382 28.30 -23.29 16.88
C ALA A 382 28.60 -21.80 17.07
N ASN A 383 29.70 -21.33 16.46
CA ASN A 383 30.13 -19.93 16.45
C ASN A 383 30.24 -19.28 17.84
N GLY A 384 30.63 -20.06 18.86
CA GLY A 384 30.77 -19.57 20.24
C GLY A 384 29.44 -19.30 20.96
N THR A 385 28.33 -19.81 20.43
CA THR A 385 27.01 -19.79 21.06
C THR A 385 26.44 -21.20 21.19
N VAL A 386 25.61 -21.38 22.20
CA VAL A 386 24.88 -22.62 22.50
C VAL A 386 23.40 -22.32 22.42
N TYR A 387 22.67 -23.16 21.69
CA TYR A 387 21.22 -23.12 21.55
C TYR A 387 20.57 -24.09 22.53
N LEU A 388 19.65 -23.56 23.33
CA LEU A 388 18.77 -24.30 24.23
C LEU A 388 17.32 -24.08 23.81
N ASP A 389 16.49 -25.08 23.99
CA ASP A 389 15.04 -24.96 23.81
C ASP A 389 14.27 -25.48 25.01
N ALA A 390 13.05 -25.00 25.15
CA ALA A 390 12.09 -25.48 26.10
C ALA A 390 10.69 -25.16 25.57
N GLU A 391 9.72 -26.00 25.90
CA GLU A 391 8.33 -25.83 25.47
C GLU A 391 7.42 -25.80 26.68
N THR A 392 6.36 -25.01 26.55
CA THR A 392 5.23 -24.93 27.47
C THR A 392 3.96 -25.16 26.67
N GLU A 393 2.79 -25.18 27.33
CA GLU A 393 1.51 -25.32 26.63
C GLU A 393 1.29 -24.18 25.60
N ASP A 394 1.67 -22.96 25.97
CA ASP A 394 1.38 -21.76 25.18
C ASP A 394 2.56 -21.31 24.30
N TRP A 395 3.80 -21.65 24.67
CA TRP A 395 5.01 -21.07 24.08
C TRP A 395 6.14 -22.07 23.83
N ASP A 396 6.80 -21.94 22.66
CA ASP A 396 8.11 -22.52 22.31
C ASP A 396 9.20 -21.48 22.57
N PHE A 397 10.16 -21.81 23.43
CA PHE A 397 11.30 -20.96 23.78
C PHE A 397 12.57 -21.48 23.13
N ARG A 398 13.31 -20.56 22.53
CA ARG A 398 14.61 -20.83 21.93
C ARG A 398 15.60 -19.80 22.43
N LEU A 399 16.57 -20.24 23.21
CA LEU A 399 17.52 -19.38 23.91
C LEU A 399 18.93 -19.63 23.40
N TRP A 400 19.63 -18.55 23.04
CA TRP A 400 21.03 -18.59 22.68
C TRP A 400 21.85 -18.02 23.82
N VAL A 401 22.83 -18.78 24.30
CA VAL A 401 23.81 -18.36 25.31
C VAL A 401 25.22 -18.40 24.74
N LYS A 402 26.11 -17.56 25.25
CA LYS A 402 27.54 -17.59 24.91
C LYS A 402 28.23 -18.79 25.55
N GLN A 403 29.01 -19.52 24.76
CA GLN A 403 29.70 -20.72 25.22
C GLN A 403 30.71 -20.44 26.34
N SER A 404 31.32 -19.24 26.37
CA SER A 404 32.40 -18.91 27.29
C SER A 404 31.97 -18.40 28.66
N ASN A 405 30.77 -17.81 28.78
CA ASN A 405 30.31 -17.22 30.04
C ASN A 405 28.82 -17.48 30.33
N ALA A 406 28.17 -18.37 29.55
CA ALA A 406 26.75 -18.68 29.63
C ALA A 406 25.82 -17.45 29.52
N GLN A 407 26.31 -16.31 29.03
CA GLN A 407 25.50 -15.10 28.91
C GLN A 407 24.45 -15.26 27.81
N VAL A 408 23.19 -14.99 28.13
CA VAL A 408 22.10 -14.96 27.14
C VAL A 408 22.37 -13.85 26.12
N SER A 409 22.30 -14.21 24.83
CA SER A 409 22.44 -13.28 23.72
C SER A 409 21.12 -12.94 23.04
N VAL A 410 20.30 -13.96 22.79
CA VAL A 410 19.04 -13.83 22.05
C VAL A 410 18.06 -14.86 22.57
N CYS A 411 16.79 -14.50 22.67
CA CYS A 411 15.70 -15.44 22.87
C CYS A 411 14.65 -15.26 21.78
N TYR A 412 14.16 -16.34 21.21
CA TYR A 412 12.95 -16.35 20.40
C TYR A 412 11.86 -17.08 21.19
N ILE A 413 10.66 -16.52 21.17
CA ILE A 413 9.48 -17.08 21.81
C ILE A 413 8.40 -17.15 20.74
N TRP A 414 7.86 -18.33 20.48
CA TRP A 414 6.79 -18.55 19.49
C TRP A 414 5.55 -19.05 20.19
N SER A 415 4.39 -18.49 19.84
CA SER A 415 3.11 -19.00 20.31
C SER A 415 2.86 -20.37 19.67
N MET A 416 2.53 -21.36 20.50
CA MET A 416 2.22 -22.73 20.05
C MET A 416 0.97 -22.78 19.17
N MET A 417 0.11 -21.76 19.22
CA MET A 417 -1.06 -21.61 18.35
C MET A 417 -0.68 -21.41 16.87
N PHE A 418 0.50 -20.84 16.60
CA PHE A 418 0.96 -20.46 15.24
C PHE A 418 2.14 -21.30 14.73
N ARG A 419 2.51 -22.35 15.46
CA ARG A 419 3.55 -23.31 15.09
C ARG A 419 2.92 -24.56 14.50
#